data_AF-A0A7V4F1U0-F1
#
_entry.id   AF-A0A7V4F1U0-F1
#
_cell.length_a   1.000
_cell.length_b   1.000
_cell.length_c   1.000
_cell.angle_alpha   90.00
_cell.angle_beta   90.00
_cell.angle_gamma   90.00
#
_symmetry.space_group_name_H-M   'P 1'
#
loop_
_entity.id
_entity.type
_entity.pdbx_description
1 polymer ?
#
loop_
_entity_poly.entity_id
_entity_poly.type
_entity_poly.pdbx_seq_one_letter_code
_entity_poly.pdbx_strand_id
1 'polypeptide(L)'
;MENKENNQFRLSGFIDDDQYLRIEQFNAEKTKELQELYARILQLTDPDWQREGLQKTPLRVAKAIQFLTHGYNIDPKQIIQSATFNEDYRQMVIVKDIELYSLCEHHLIPFFGKAHVAYIPN
;
A
#
# COMPACT_ATOMS: atom_id res chain seq x y z
N MET A 1 -3.66 -26.70 13.24
CA MET A 1 -2.41 -25.95 13.08
C MET A 1 -2.77 -24.49 13.10
N GLU A 2 -2.20 -23.77 14.06
CA GLU A 2 -2.70 -22.52 14.64
C GLU A 2 -2.91 -21.37 13.65
N ASN A 3 -4.12 -20.83 13.69
CA ASN A 3 -4.47 -19.54 13.10
C ASN A 3 -3.93 -18.46 14.04
N LYS A 4 -2.73 -17.95 13.74
CA LYS A 4 -2.12 -16.87 14.53
C LYS A 4 -2.93 -15.58 14.37
N GLU A 5 -3.37 -15.09 15.52
CA GLU A 5 -4.15 -13.91 15.79
C GLU A 5 -3.88 -12.73 14.84
N ASN A 6 -4.92 -12.37 14.08
CA ASN A 6 -5.05 -11.06 13.47
C ASN A 6 -5.05 -10.02 14.58
N ASN A 7 -3.93 -9.33 14.76
CA ASN A 7 -3.81 -8.23 15.69
C ASN A 7 -4.54 -7.00 15.13
N GLN A 8 -5.88 -7.06 15.13
CA GLN A 8 -6.75 -5.90 14.95
C GLN A 8 -6.53 -5.00 16.16
N PHE A 9 -5.77 -3.92 15.98
CA PHE A 9 -5.89 -2.76 16.86
C PHE A 9 -7.30 -2.18 16.67
N ARG A 10 -8.28 -2.75 17.39
CA ARG A 10 -9.61 -2.17 17.55
C ARG A 10 -9.46 -0.95 18.44
N LEU A 11 -9.47 0.24 17.86
CA LEU A 11 -9.82 1.44 18.61
C LEU A 11 -11.23 1.21 19.16
N SER A 12 -11.35 1.10 20.47
CA SER A 12 -12.61 0.83 21.17
C SER A 12 -13.51 2.07 21.07
N GLY A 13 -14.27 2.15 19.99
CA GLY A 13 -15.37 3.07 19.79
C GLY A 13 -16.47 2.32 19.05
N PHE A 14 -17.71 2.42 19.52
CA PHE A 14 -18.87 1.90 18.83
C PHE A 14 -18.89 2.47 17.41
N ILE A 15 -18.79 1.60 16.40
CA ILE A 15 -18.92 2.00 15.00
C ILE A 15 -20.42 2.08 14.72
N ASP A 16 -20.88 3.30 14.49
CA ASP A 16 -22.20 3.59 13.93
C ASP A 16 -22.23 3.10 12.47
N ASP A 17 -23.33 2.46 12.04
CA ASP A 17 -23.44 1.80 10.71
C ASP A 17 -23.31 2.79 9.53
N ASP A 18 -23.38 4.10 9.79
CA ASP A 18 -23.22 5.19 8.82
C ASP A 18 -21.78 5.71 8.68
N GLN A 19 -20.79 5.12 9.37
CA GLN A 19 -19.41 5.63 9.36
C GLN A 19 -18.43 4.83 8.48
N TYR A 20 -17.58 5.56 7.75
CA TYR A 20 -16.48 4.99 6.99
C TYR A 20 -15.40 4.43 7.93
N LEU A 21 -15.15 3.12 7.86
CA LEU A 21 -14.06 2.47 8.57
C LEU A 21 -12.85 2.29 7.63
N ARG A 22 -11.75 3.00 7.92
CA ARG A 22 -10.46 2.72 7.28
C ARG A 22 -9.74 1.59 8.00
N ILE A 23 -9.59 0.44 7.33
CA ILE A 23 -8.81 -0.69 7.85
C ILE A 23 -7.43 -0.67 7.21
N GLU A 24 -6.40 -0.34 7.99
CA GLU A 24 -5.01 -0.58 7.59
C GLU A 24 -4.53 -1.91 8.15
N GLN A 25 -4.14 -2.84 7.27
CA GLN A 25 -3.60 -4.13 7.66
C GLN A 25 -2.13 -4.24 7.24
N PHE A 26 -1.25 -4.51 8.19
CA PHE A 26 0.18 -4.72 7.98
C PHE A 26 0.58 -6.10 8.51
N ASN A 27 1.60 -6.71 7.92
CA ASN A 27 2.17 -7.93 8.48
C ASN A 27 3.05 -7.56 9.68
N ALA A 28 2.65 -7.97 10.88
CA ALA A 28 3.32 -7.58 12.12
C ALA A 28 4.78 -8.06 12.22
N GLU A 29 5.05 -9.28 11.73
CA GLU A 29 6.39 -9.87 11.72
C GLU A 29 7.32 -9.10 10.78
N LYS A 30 6.91 -8.90 9.51
CA LYS A 30 7.64 -8.03 8.57
C LYS A 30 7.84 -6.63 9.11
N THR A 31 6.82 -6.08 9.77
CA THR A 31 6.90 -4.73 10.37
C THR A 31 8.00 -4.67 11.42
N LYS A 32 8.16 -5.71 12.26
CA LYS A 32 9.21 -5.77 13.27
C LYS A 32 10.60 -5.88 12.63
N GLU A 33 10.78 -6.80 11.67
CA GLU A 33 12.06 -6.98 11.01
C GLU A 33 12.50 -5.74 10.23
N LEU A 34 11.59 -5.14 9.44
CA LEU A 34 11.87 -3.92 8.69
C LEU A 34 12.22 -2.74 9.61
N GLN A 35 11.59 -2.64 10.78
CA GLN A 35 11.94 -1.61 11.78
C GLN A 35 13.40 -1.72 12.21
N GLU A 36 13.87 -2.92 12.54
CA GLU A 36 15.25 -3.14 12.97
C GLU A 36 16.24 -2.78 11.84
N LEU A 37 15.92 -3.16 10.59
CA LEU A 37 16.72 -2.83 9.41
C LEU A 37 16.76 -1.32 9.14
N TYR A 38 15.62 -0.63 9.17
CA TYR A 38 15.57 0.82 8.94
C TYR A 38 16.21 1.62 10.07
N ALA A 39 16.13 1.15 11.32
CA ALA A 39 16.89 1.73 12.42
C ALA A 39 18.40 1.62 12.15
N ARG A 40 18.85 0.46 11.65
CA ARG A 40 20.26 0.28 11.29
C ARG A 40 20.68 1.17 10.11
N ILE A 41 19.84 1.33 9.10
CA ILE A 41 20.11 2.25 7.99
C ILE A 41 20.27 3.67 8.50
N LEU A 42 19.36 4.17 9.36
CA LEU A 42 19.44 5.51 9.92
C LEU A 42 20.73 5.74 10.72
N GLN A 43 21.15 4.78 11.54
CA GLN A 43 22.42 4.86 12.27
C GLN A 43 23.65 5.02 11.36
N LEU A 44 23.58 4.46 10.14
CA LEU A 44 24.68 4.48 9.19
C LEU A 44 24.65 5.72 8.28
N THR A 45 23.48 6.31 8.05
CA THR A 45 23.30 7.38 7.06
C THR A 45 23.07 8.75 7.67
N ASP A 46 22.66 8.83 8.94
CA ASP A 46 22.32 10.08 9.61
C ASP A 46 23.15 10.24 10.91
N PRO A 47 24.01 11.29 11.00
CA PRO A 47 24.85 11.51 12.17
C PRO A 47 24.07 11.87 13.44
N ASP A 48 22.82 12.32 13.32
CA ASP A 48 21.93 12.66 14.42
C ASP A 48 20.66 11.78 14.42
N TRP A 49 20.86 10.47 14.26
CA TRP A 49 19.77 9.49 14.16
C TRP A 49 18.90 9.38 15.43
N GLN A 50 19.34 9.93 16.56
CA GLN A 50 18.64 9.87 17.86
C GLN A 50 17.68 11.04 18.11
N ARG A 51 17.63 12.06 17.25
CA ARG A 51 16.71 13.19 17.42
C ARG A 51 15.25 12.76 17.48
N GLU A 52 14.43 13.50 18.22
CA GLU A 52 13.03 13.20 18.53
C GLU A 52 12.22 12.80 17.29
N GLY A 53 12.37 13.54 16.18
CA GLY A 53 11.65 13.30 14.94
C GLY A 53 11.91 11.93 14.31
N LEU A 54 13.07 11.31 14.57
CA LEU A 54 13.45 10.03 13.97
C LEU A 54 13.11 8.79 14.79
N GLN A 55 12.73 8.94 16.06
CA GLN A 55 12.48 7.82 16.96
C GLN A 55 11.42 6.83 16.44
N LYS A 56 10.38 7.35 15.76
CA LYS A 56 9.33 6.54 15.12
C LYS A 56 9.54 6.34 13.61
N THR A 57 10.61 6.87 13.02
CA THR A 57 10.89 6.71 11.58
C THR A 57 10.99 5.25 11.17
N PRO A 58 11.72 4.37 11.89
CA PRO A 58 11.79 2.96 11.48
C PRO A 58 10.42 2.30 11.36
N LEU A 59 9.51 2.58 12.29
CA LEU A 59 8.13 2.08 12.25
C LEU A 59 7.34 2.65 11.07
N ARG A 60 7.44 3.97 10.84
CA ARG A 60 6.75 4.62 9.73
C ARG A 60 7.21 4.08 8.38
N VAL A 61 8.52 3.91 8.19
CA VAL A 61 9.08 3.40 6.93
C VAL A 61 8.74 1.92 6.72
N ALA A 62 8.78 1.09 7.78
CA ALA A 62 8.38 -0.31 7.71
C ALA A 62 6.92 -0.48 7.25
N LYS A 63 6.01 0.36 7.73
CA LYS A 63 4.62 0.41 7.26
C LYS A 63 4.51 0.95 5.83
N ALA A 64 5.25 2.02 5.52
CA ALA A 64 5.22 2.64 4.21
C ALA A 64 5.67 1.68 3.09
N ILE A 65 6.76 0.92 3.28
CA ILE A 65 7.19 -0.06 2.28
C ILE A 65 6.16 -1.15 2.07
N GLN A 66 5.57 -1.68 3.14
CA GLN A 66 4.50 -2.68 2.99
C GLN A 66 3.30 -2.13 2.22
N PHE A 67 2.93 -0.87 2.43
CA PHE A 67 1.92 -0.20 1.64
C PHE A 67 2.35 -0.07 0.17
N LEU A 68 3.53 0.48 -0.09
CA LEU A 68 4.02 0.70 -1.46
C LEU A 68 4.18 -0.62 -2.25
N THR A 69 4.37 -1.74 -1.58
CA THR A 69 4.49 -3.07 -2.19
C THR A 69 3.25 -3.95 -2.02
N HIS A 70 2.12 -3.43 -1.51
CA HIS A 70 0.94 -4.25 -1.24
C HIS A 70 0.35 -4.88 -2.51
N GLY A 71 0.66 -4.32 -3.69
CA GLY A 71 0.18 -4.79 -4.99
C GLY A 71 0.50 -6.26 -5.27
N TYR A 72 1.59 -6.80 -4.70
CA TYR A 72 1.94 -8.23 -4.84
C TYR A 72 0.93 -9.18 -4.18
N ASN A 73 0.11 -8.67 -3.25
CA ASN A 73 -0.89 -9.44 -2.53
C ASN A 73 -2.31 -9.21 -3.07
N ILE A 74 -2.44 -8.49 -4.19
CA ILE A 74 -3.71 -8.17 -4.82
C ILE A 74 -3.89 -9.05 -6.05
N ASP A 75 -5.08 -9.65 -6.20
CA ASP A 75 -5.48 -10.33 -7.44
C ASP A 75 -6.17 -9.33 -8.39
N PRO A 76 -5.50 -8.87 -9.46
CA PRO A 76 -6.07 -7.90 -10.38
C PRO A 76 -7.30 -8.45 -11.11
N LYS A 77 -7.39 -9.78 -11.30
CA LYS A 77 -8.53 -10.39 -12.00
C LYS A 77 -9.81 -10.24 -11.19
N GLN A 78 -9.74 -10.47 -9.88
CA GLN A 78 -10.89 -10.29 -8.99
C GLN A 78 -11.37 -8.83 -8.96
N ILE A 79 -10.45 -7.86 -8.98
CA ILE A 79 -10.78 -6.43 -9.04
C ILE A 79 -11.51 -6.09 -10.34
N ILE A 80 -11.02 -6.58 -11.48
CA ILE A 80 -11.65 -6.30 -12.77
C ILE A 80 -13.04 -6.94 -12.83
N GLN A 81 -13.17 -8.19 -12.39
CA GLN A 81 -14.42 -8.94 -12.46
C GLN A 81 -15.53 -8.39 -11.56
N SER A 82 -15.20 -7.65 -10.50
CA SER A 82 -16.21 -7.04 -9.63
C SER A 82 -16.91 -5.82 -10.26
N ALA A 83 -16.42 -5.32 -11.40
CA ALA A 83 -16.89 -4.10 -12.05
C ALA A 83 -17.05 -4.24 -13.58
N THR A 84 -17.43 -5.42 -14.06
CA THR A 84 -17.80 -5.64 -15.48
C THR A 84 -19.30 -5.51 -15.70
N PHE A 85 -19.69 -4.83 -16.77
CA PHE A 85 -21.08 -4.62 -17.19
C PHE A 85 -21.27 -5.11 -18.63
N ASN A 86 -22.49 -5.52 -18.97
CA ASN A 86 -22.82 -5.95 -20.33
C ASN A 86 -23.51 -4.79 -21.06
N GLU A 87 -22.79 -4.18 -22.00
CA GLU A 87 -23.23 -3.02 -22.79
C GLU A 87 -22.83 -3.25 -24.26
N ASP A 88 -23.74 -3.03 -25.22
CA ASP A 88 -23.44 -3.13 -26.66
C ASP A 88 -22.73 -1.85 -27.15
N TYR A 89 -21.55 -1.58 -26.57
CA TYR A 89 -20.71 -0.43 -26.90
C TYR A 89 -19.47 -0.87 -27.68
N ARG A 90 -19.36 -0.44 -28.94
CA ARG A 90 -18.31 -0.88 -29.88
C ARG A 90 -17.31 0.20 -30.28
N GLN A 91 -17.24 1.27 -29.50
CA GLN A 91 -16.30 2.37 -29.72
C GLN A 91 -15.15 2.32 -28.71
N MET A 92 -14.09 3.10 -28.96
CA MET A 92 -12.95 3.19 -28.05
C MET A 92 -13.34 3.88 -26.74
N VAL A 93 -13.03 3.22 -25.63
CA VAL A 93 -13.09 3.80 -24.28
C VAL A 93 -11.68 4.24 -23.90
N ILE A 94 -11.53 5.46 -23.39
CA ILE A 94 -10.26 5.99 -22.90
C ILE A 94 -10.44 6.48 -21.47
N VAL A 95 -9.58 6.00 -20.57
CA VAL A 95 -9.37 6.57 -19.25
C VAL A 95 -7.97 7.18 -19.23
N LYS A 96 -7.89 8.49 -19.01
CA LYS A 96 -6.64 9.25 -19.07
C LYS A 96 -6.37 9.97 -17.76
N ASP A 97 -5.12 10.38 -17.59
CA ASP A 97 -4.66 11.17 -16.45
C ASP A 97 -4.79 10.41 -15.10
N ILE A 98 -4.64 9.08 -15.13
CA ILE A 98 -4.61 8.25 -13.93
C ILE A 98 -3.27 8.51 -13.24
N GLU A 99 -3.30 9.06 -12.03
CA GLU A 99 -2.10 9.23 -11.21
C GLU A 99 -1.48 7.87 -10.87
N LEU A 100 -0.20 7.73 -11.16
CA LEU A 100 0.56 6.52 -10.88
C LEU A 100 1.74 6.86 -9.97
N TYR A 101 1.86 6.11 -8.88
CA TYR A 101 3.01 6.11 -7.98
C TYR A 101 3.55 4.69 -7.88
N SER A 102 4.85 4.52 -8.02
CA SER A 102 5.50 3.22 -7.92
C SER A 102 6.94 3.35 -7.40
N LEU A 103 7.62 2.23 -7.22
CA LEU A 103 9.00 2.15 -6.80
C LEU A 103 9.86 1.59 -7.94
N CYS A 104 10.99 2.25 -8.24
CA CYS A 104 11.97 1.70 -9.17
C CYS A 104 12.73 0.56 -8.48
N GLU A 105 12.66 -0.65 -9.02
CA GLU A 105 13.30 -1.83 -8.42
C GLU A 105 14.84 -1.72 -8.31
N HIS A 106 15.47 -0.96 -9.20
CA HIS A 106 16.93 -0.79 -9.20
C HIS A 106 17.47 0.05 -8.04
N HIS A 107 16.67 1.00 -7.56
CA HIS A 107 17.12 2.01 -6.59
C HIS A 107 16.26 2.04 -5.32
N LEU A 108 15.06 1.44 -5.38
CA LEU A 108 14.02 1.54 -4.35
C LEU A 108 13.60 2.98 -4.05
N ILE A 109 13.68 3.86 -5.06
CA ILE A 109 13.24 5.25 -5.02
C ILE A 109 11.91 5.38 -5.78
N PRO A 110 10.97 6.22 -5.32
CA PRO A 110 9.72 6.44 -6.03
C PRO A 110 9.93 7.00 -7.44
N PHE A 111 9.09 6.54 -8.37
CA PHE A 111 8.79 7.26 -9.60
C PHE A 111 7.28 7.45 -9.70
N PHE A 112 6.88 8.55 -10.32
CA PHE A 112 5.48 8.92 -10.45
C PHE A 112 5.21 9.51 -11.83
N GLY A 113 3.96 9.42 -12.26
CA GLY A 113 3.55 9.88 -13.57
C GLY A 113 2.06 9.67 -13.80
N LYS A 114 1.70 9.58 -15.08
CA LYS A 114 0.32 9.34 -15.51
C LYS A 114 0.23 8.10 -16.36
N ALA A 115 -0.80 7.30 -16.13
CA ALA A 115 -1.20 6.22 -17.01
C ALA A 115 -2.41 6.64 -17.86
N HIS A 116 -2.44 6.15 -19.09
CA HIS A 116 -3.56 6.29 -20.01
C HIS A 116 -3.91 4.91 -20.52
N VAL A 117 -5.16 4.50 -20.35
CA VAL A 117 -5.65 3.19 -20.78
C VAL A 117 -6.72 3.41 -21.84
N ALA A 118 -6.56 2.74 -22.98
CA ALA A 118 -7.53 2.75 -24.06
C ALA A 118 -7.84 1.31 -24.46
N TYR A 119 -9.11 0.99 -24.66
CA TYR A 119 -9.56 -0.32 -25.15
C TYR A 119 -10.83 -0.18 -25.99
N ILE A 120 -11.11 -1.19 -26.82
CA ILE A 120 -12.38 -1.33 -27.55
C ILE A 120 -13.08 -2.55 -26.96
N PRO A 121 -14.29 -2.43 -26.41
CA PRO A 121 -15.04 -3.58 -25.90
C PRO A 121 -15.42 -4.55 -27.03
N ASN A 122 -15.57 -5.83 -26.68
CA ASN A 122 -16.00 -6.91 -27.59
C ASN A 122 -17.35 -7.47 -27.14
#